data_AF-A0A6N4TE14-F1
#
_entry.id   AF-A0A6N4TE14-F1
#
_cell.length_a   1.000
_cell.length_b   1.000
_cell.length_c   1.000
_cell.angle_alpha   90.00
_cell.angle_beta   90.00
_cell.angle_gamma   90.00
#
_symmetry.space_group_name_H-M   'P 1'
#
loop_
_entity.id
_entity.type
_entity.pdbx_description
1 polymer ?
#
loop_
_entity_poly.entity_id
_entity_poly.type
_entity_poly.pdbx_seq_one_letter_code
_entity_poly.pdbx_strand_id
1 'polypeptide(L)'
;MGDLTKFILCAKLDCNSASDMMDIISNYADKDFILPEHEFFSAERWQLLLYRCSVEVINDDVTLNVSAKFKHYDNEIEKFCDWITSKLSPEMGEQVIGSIEVLACAEGYPGNSRETLAWKNNEIVFQDFKPHEDNPDNWDNCPRNTEWMKIKAC
;
A
#
# COMPACT_ATOMS: atom_id res chain seq x y z
N MET A 1 18.69 15.18 -2.59
CA MET A 1 17.31 15.15 -2.07
C MET A 1 16.68 13.85 -2.54
N GLY A 2 15.87 13.16 -1.74
CA GLY A 2 15.33 11.84 -2.12
C GLY A 2 13.81 11.88 -2.17
N ASP A 3 13.24 11.06 -3.04
CA ASP A 3 11.83 11.07 -3.37
C ASP A 3 10.96 10.68 -2.16
N LEU A 4 9.79 11.31 -2.05
CA LEU A 4 8.82 11.04 -1.01
C LEU A 4 7.68 10.20 -1.59
N THR A 5 7.41 9.05 -1.01
CA THR A 5 6.30 8.17 -1.39
C THR A 5 5.12 8.45 -0.47
N LYS A 6 4.03 8.95 -1.02
CA LYS A 6 2.74 9.10 -0.32
C LYS A 6 1.92 7.84 -0.58
N PHE A 7 1.52 7.17 0.50
CA PHE A 7 0.74 5.94 0.47
C PHE A 7 -0.62 6.16 1.14
N ILE A 8 -1.68 5.78 0.42
CA ILE A 8 -3.06 5.79 0.93
C ILE A 8 -3.68 4.42 0.65
N LEU A 9 -4.26 3.82 1.69
CA LEU A 9 -5.06 2.59 1.60
C LEU A 9 -6.32 2.74 2.46
N CYS A 10 -7.45 2.31 1.95
CA CYS A 10 -8.73 2.22 2.62
C CYS A 10 -9.41 0.93 2.12
N ALA A 11 -9.44 -0.10 2.97
CA ALA A 11 -9.93 -1.42 2.57
C ALA A 11 -10.68 -2.10 3.71
N LYS A 12 -11.77 -2.81 3.37
CA LYS A 12 -12.54 -3.59 4.34
C LYS A 12 -11.79 -4.87 4.70
N LEU A 13 -11.65 -5.13 5.99
CA LEU A 13 -11.04 -6.33 6.53
C LEU A 13 -12.05 -7.48 6.55
N ASP A 14 -11.54 -8.71 6.39
CA ASP A 14 -12.31 -9.90 6.72
C ASP A 14 -12.68 -9.90 8.21
N CYS A 15 -13.86 -10.41 8.56
CA CYS A 15 -14.36 -10.37 9.93
C CYS A 15 -13.44 -11.10 10.92
N ASN A 16 -12.74 -12.16 10.47
CA ASN A 16 -11.78 -12.88 11.30
C ASN A 16 -10.41 -12.19 11.37
N SER A 17 -10.13 -11.28 10.42
CA SER A 17 -8.87 -10.56 10.32
C SER A 17 -8.87 -9.21 11.05
N ALA A 18 -10.05 -8.68 11.36
CA ALA A 18 -10.23 -7.41 12.05
C ALA A 18 -9.58 -7.39 13.44
N SER A 19 -9.81 -8.42 14.26
CA SER A 19 -9.21 -8.53 15.60
C SER A 19 -7.69 -8.63 15.53
N ASP A 20 -7.17 -9.50 14.64
CA ASP A 20 -5.73 -9.66 14.43
C ASP A 20 -5.07 -8.32 14.08
N MET A 21 -5.69 -7.55 13.17
CA MET A 21 -5.15 -6.24 12.78
C MET A 21 -5.16 -5.23 13.92
N MET A 22 -6.24 -5.19 14.70
CA MET A 22 -6.31 -4.30 15.86
C MET A 22 -5.24 -4.66 16.90
N ASP A 23 -5.02 -5.96 17.15
CA ASP A 23 -4.00 -6.43 18.09
C ASP A 23 -2.59 -6.05 17.60
N ILE A 24 -2.30 -6.26 16.32
CA ILE A 24 -1.00 -5.88 15.73
C ILE A 24 -0.79 -4.35 15.79
N ILE A 25 -1.78 -3.55 15.42
CA ILE A 25 -1.68 -2.07 15.44
C ILE A 25 -1.63 -1.53 16.87
N SER A 26 -2.20 -2.22 17.86
CA SER A 26 -2.14 -1.79 19.26
C SER A 26 -0.80 -2.13 19.90
N ASN A 27 -0.12 -3.19 19.43
CA ASN A 27 1.05 -3.75 20.09
C ASN A 27 2.34 -3.70 19.24
N TYR A 28 2.35 -3.08 18.06
CA TYR A 28 3.55 -3.05 17.18
C TYR A 28 4.82 -2.47 17.83
N ALA A 29 4.68 -1.65 18.87
CA ALA A 29 5.79 -1.05 19.60
C ALA A 29 6.25 -1.91 20.80
N ASP A 30 5.48 -2.94 21.16
CA ASP A 30 5.83 -3.87 22.23
C ASP A 30 6.83 -4.90 21.70
N LYS A 31 7.96 -5.04 22.42
CA LYS A 31 9.03 -5.96 22.06
C LYS A 31 8.69 -7.42 22.38
N ASP A 32 7.75 -7.63 23.29
CA ASP A 32 7.31 -8.96 23.71
C ASP A 32 6.13 -9.46 22.87
N PHE A 33 5.57 -8.61 22.00
CA PHE A 33 4.51 -8.99 21.09
C PHE A 33 5.04 -9.86 19.94
N ILE A 34 4.40 -11.01 19.73
CA ILE A 34 4.75 -11.94 18.68
C ILE A 34 4.11 -11.47 17.37
N LEU A 35 4.95 -10.97 16.46
CA LEU A 35 4.51 -10.55 15.14
C LEU A 35 4.19 -11.76 14.25
N PRO A 36 3.31 -11.60 13.25
CA PRO A 36 3.08 -12.63 12.25
C PRO A 36 4.35 -13.00 11.49
N GLU A 37 4.42 -14.26 11.06
CA GLU A 37 5.50 -14.73 10.18
C GLU A 37 5.25 -14.23 8.75
N HIS A 38 5.83 -13.07 8.42
CA HIS A 38 5.78 -12.49 7.08
C HIS A 38 7.02 -11.61 6.81
N GLU A 39 7.45 -11.52 5.55
CA GLU A 39 8.62 -10.73 5.17
C GLU A 39 8.50 -9.24 5.54
N PHE A 40 7.28 -8.72 5.53
CA PHE A 40 6.97 -7.36 5.99
C PHE A 40 7.50 -7.07 7.41
N PHE A 41 7.31 -8.00 8.36
CA PHE A 41 7.73 -7.85 9.76
C PHE A 41 9.23 -8.08 9.99
N SER A 42 9.95 -8.55 8.97
CA SER A 42 11.39 -8.77 9.05
C SER A 42 12.24 -7.52 8.77
N ALA A 43 11.65 -6.48 8.17
CA ALA A 43 12.34 -5.23 7.86
C ALA A 43 12.46 -4.32 9.11
N GLU A 44 13.53 -3.54 9.29
CA GLU A 44 13.61 -2.66 10.48
C GLU A 44 12.57 -1.52 10.49
N ARG A 45 11.95 -1.24 9.34
CA ARG A 45 11.18 -0.01 9.09
C ARG A 45 9.66 -0.18 9.14
N TRP A 46 9.13 -1.41 9.23
CA TRP A 46 7.68 -1.67 9.18
C TRP A 46 6.90 -0.97 10.30
N GLN A 47 7.53 -0.73 11.46
CA GLN A 47 6.89 -0.09 12.61
C GLN A 47 6.33 1.30 12.26
N LEU A 48 7.02 2.07 11.42
CA LEU A 48 6.53 3.40 11.01
C LEU A 48 5.32 3.30 10.08
N LEU A 49 5.16 2.22 9.32
CA LEU A 49 3.98 2.00 8.49
C LEU A 49 2.78 1.65 9.35
N LEU A 50 2.94 0.75 10.33
CA LEU A 50 1.87 0.40 11.27
C LEU A 50 1.45 1.57 12.17
N TYR A 51 2.39 2.43 12.57
CA TYR A 51 2.06 3.67 13.28
C TYR A 51 1.10 4.59 12.49
N ARG A 52 1.05 4.46 11.16
CA ARG A 52 0.17 5.23 10.28
C ARG A 52 -1.12 4.50 9.90
N CYS A 53 -1.32 3.31 10.44
CA CYS A 53 -2.55 2.55 10.27
C CYS A 53 -3.58 2.94 11.34
N SER A 54 -4.85 2.96 10.95
CA SER A 54 -5.98 2.98 11.87
C SER A 54 -7.03 1.96 11.42
N VAL A 55 -7.77 1.41 12.37
CA VAL A 55 -8.91 0.54 12.09
C VAL A 55 -10.17 1.25 12.57
N GLU A 56 -11.16 1.36 11.69
CA GLU A 56 -12.42 2.06 11.94
C GLU A 56 -13.60 1.15 11.60
N VAL A 57 -14.70 1.30 12.34
CA VAL A 57 -15.96 0.59 12.05
C VAL A 57 -16.92 1.57 11.38
N ILE A 58 -17.30 1.29 10.15
CA ILE A 58 -18.18 2.13 9.32
C ILE A 58 -19.32 1.25 8.83
N ASN A 59 -20.56 1.53 9.25
CA ASN A 59 -21.75 0.78 8.82
C ASN A 59 -21.61 -0.75 8.98
N ASP A 60 -21.19 -1.21 10.16
CA ASP A 60 -20.90 -2.61 10.50
C ASP A 60 -19.69 -3.23 9.79
N ASP A 61 -19.05 -2.51 8.87
CA ASP A 61 -17.82 -2.94 8.21
C ASP A 61 -16.58 -2.45 8.94
N VAL A 62 -15.61 -3.36 9.15
CA VAL A 62 -14.31 -3.00 9.71
C VAL A 62 -13.37 -2.60 8.57
N THR A 63 -12.89 -1.36 8.58
CA THR A 63 -12.05 -0.78 7.54
C THR A 63 -10.67 -0.46 8.08
N LEU A 64 -9.63 -0.91 7.37
CA LEU A 64 -8.25 -0.49 7.58
C LEU A 64 -7.97 0.76 6.75
N ASN A 65 -7.48 1.79 7.42
CA ASN A 65 -7.03 3.03 6.80
C ASN A 65 -5.53 3.20 7.01
N VAL A 66 -4.82 3.59 5.95
CA VAL A 66 -3.42 4.01 6.00
C VAL A 66 -3.29 5.31 5.22
N SER A 67 -2.64 6.30 5.82
CA SER A 67 -2.31 7.55 5.13
C SER A 67 -0.98 8.09 5.64
N ALA A 68 0.01 8.11 4.74
CA ALA A 68 1.36 8.44 5.14
C ALA A 68 2.21 8.99 4.00
N LYS A 69 3.31 9.64 4.39
CA LYS A 69 4.39 10.07 3.50
C LYS A 69 5.69 9.54 4.06
N PHE A 70 6.38 8.74 3.26
CA PHE A 70 7.62 8.08 3.63
C PHE A 70 8.72 8.39 2.63
N LYS A 71 9.97 8.17 3.04
CA LYS A 71 11.13 8.35 2.17
C LYS A 71 11.85 7.01 2.07
N HIS A 72 11.93 6.43 0.87
CA HIS A 72 12.54 5.12 0.63
C HIS A 72 11.84 3.98 1.39
N TYR A 73 10.52 3.84 1.18
CA TYR A 73 9.64 2.82 1.80
C TYR A 73 8.94 1.94 0.77
N ASP A 74 9.32 2.04 -0.51
CA ASP A 74 8.58 1.41 -1.61
C ASP A 74 8.51 -0.12 -1.44
N ASN A 75 9.62 -0.74 -1.05
CA ASN A 75 9.71 -2.17 -0.75
C ASN A 75 8.87 -2.57 0.48
N GLU A 76 8.86 -1.77 1.55
CA GLU A 76 8.02 -2.02 2.72
C GLU A 76 6.53 -1.88 2.41
N ILE A 77 6.16 -0.95 1.53
CA ILE A 77 4.77 -0.76 1.08
C ILE A 77 4.33 -1.95 0.23
N GLU A 78 5.16 -2.46 -0.68
CA GLU A 78 4.87 -3.66 -1.46
C GLU A 78 4.65 -4.89 -0.57
N LYS A 79 5.57 -5.15 0.38
CA LYS A 79 5.45 -6.26 1.33
C LYS A 79 4.23 -6.14 2.25
N PHE A 80 3.87 -4.91 2.60
CA PHE A 80 2.65 -4.64 3.35
C PHE A 80 1.40 -4.96 2.52
N CYS A 81 1.38 -4.56 1.24
CA CYS A 81 0.27 -4.87 0.34
C CYS A 81 0.12 -6.39 0.14
N ASP A 82 1.22 -7.10 -0.03
CA ASP A 82 1.23 -8.56 -0.12
C ASP A 82 0.64 -9.21 1.15
N TRP A 83 1.13 -8.80 2.32
CA TRP A 83 0.63 -9.29 3.60
C TRP A 83 -0.87 -9.04 3.80
N ILE A 84 -1.30 -7.78 3.61
CA ILE A 84 -2.66 -7.35 3.94
C ILE A 84 -3.68 -7.91 2.95
N THR A 85 -3.27 -8.30 1.74
CA THR A 85 -4.15 -8.92 0.73
C THR A 85 -4.94 -10.09 1.32
N SER A 86 -4.29 -10.96 2.11
CA SER A 86 -4.93 -12.12 2.75
C SER A 86 -5.94 -11.76 3.86
N LYS A 87 -5.93 -10.50 4.32
CA LYS A 87 -6.75 -9.98 5.43
C LYS A 87 -7.94 -9.15 4.94
N LEU A 88 -8.01 -8.85 3.64
CA LEU A 88 -9.10 -8.06 3.04
C LEU A 88 -10.34 -8.92 2.79
N SER A 89 -11.50 -8.29 2.87
CA SER A 89 -12.78 -8.97 2.68
C SER A 89 -13.00 -9.30 1.20
N PRO A 90 -13.26 -10.58 0.83
CA PRO A 90 -13.59 -10.95 -0.55
C PRO A 90 -14.94 -10.37 -1.01
N GLU A 91 -15.81 -9.99 -0.07
CA GLU A 91 -17.13 -9.41 -0.34
C GLU A 91 -17.07 -7.96 -0.81
N MET A 92 -15.88 -7.33 -0.77
CA MET A 92 -15.66 -5.98 -1.27
C MET A 92 -16.03 -5.80 -2.75
N GLY A 93 -15.99 -6.86 -3.55
CA GLY A 93 -16.11 -6.74 -5.01
C GLY A 93 -14.97 -5.91 -5.63
N GLU A 94 -14.89 -5.84 -6.96
CA GLU A 94 -13.83 -5.05 -7.60
C GLU A 94 -13.99 -3.55 -7.28
N GLN A 95 -12.99 -2.93 -6.65
CA GLN A 95 -13.04 -1.51 -6.28
C GLN A 95 -11.65 -0.89 -6.12
N VAL A 96 -11.58 0.44 -6.22
CA VAL A 96 -10.37 1.21 -5.87
C VAL A 96 -10.27 1.31 -4.36
N ILE A 97 -9.12 0.93 -3.82
CA ILE A 97 -8.86 0.89 -2.37
C ILE A 97 -7.75 1.85 -1.95
N GLY A 98 -7.06 2.52 -2.88
CA GLY A 98 -5.97 3.41 -2.50
C GLY A 98 -5.14 3.97 -3.65
N SER A 99 -4.00 4.56 -3.29
CA SER A 99 -3.00 5.01 -4.25
C SER A 99 -1.62 5.19 -3.63
N ILE A 100 -0.59 5.03 -4.47
CA ILE A 100 0.80 5.39 -4.18
C ILE A 100 1.18 6.55 -5.09
N GLU A 101 1.75 7.62 -4.53
CA GLU A 101 2.25 8.78 -5.27
C GLU A 101 3.73 8.99 -4.94
N VAL A 102 4.60 8.94 -5.94
CA VAL A 102 6.02 9.31 -5.77
C VAL A 102 6.16 10.80 -6.07
N LEU A 103 6.60 11.55 -5.07
CA LEU A 103 6.77 13.00 -5.12
C LEU A 103 8.24 13.32 -5.29
N ALA A 104 8.62 13.73 -6.51
CA ALA A 104 9.97 14.19 -6.80
C ALA A 104 10.23 15.49 -6.01
N CYS A 105 11.29 15.50 -5.19
CA CYS A 105 11.63 16.65 -4.35
C CYS A 105 12.62 17.64 -5.02
N ALA A 106 12.89 17.49 -6.32
CA ALA A 106 13.86 18.31 -7.04
C ALA A 106 13.16 19.40 -7.87
N GLU A 107 13.58 20.66 -7.69
CA GLU A 107 13.17 21.77 -8.58
C GLU A 107 13.55 21.41 -10.02
N GLY A 108 12.55 21.33 -10.91
CA GLY A 108 12.75 21.13 -12.35
C GLY A 108 12.48 19.73 -12.91
N TYR A 109 12.09 18.74 -12.09
CA TYR A 109 11.65 17.43 -12.58
C TYR A 109 10.13 17.28 -12.52
N PRO A 110 9.42 17.17 -13.67
CA PRO A 110 7.97 17.04 -13.73
C PRO A 110 7.54 15.56 -13.59
N GLY A 111 8.09 14.85 -12.60
CA GLY A 111 7.93 13.40 -12.49
C GLY A 111 7.21 12.97 -11.23
N ASN A 112 5.99 13.47 -10.98
CA ASN A 112 5.14 12.83 -9.99
C ASN A 112 4.50 11.61 -10.67
N SER A 113 4.80 10.40 -10.22
CA SER A 113 4.05 9.21 -10.63
C SER A 113 2.95 8.92 -9.62
N ARG A 114 1.83 8.37 -10.11
CA ARG A 114 0.73 7.92 -9.27
C ARG A 114 0.22 6.58 -9.76
N GLU A 115 0.25 5.62 -8.87
CA GLU A 115 -0.35 4.30 -9.06
C GLU A 115 -1.62 4.22 -8.20
N THR A 116 -2.67 3.65 -8.77
CA THR A 116 -3.92 3.35 -8.06
C THR A 116 -3.87 1.93 -7.55
N LEU A 117 -4.31 1.71 -6.31
CA LEU A 117 -4.47 0.39 -5.75
C LEU A 117 -5.93 -0.04 -5.94
N ALA A 118 -6.14 -1.17 -6.59
CA ALA A 118 -7.45 -1.75 -6.81
C ALA A 118 -7.52 -3.15 -6.19
N TRP A 119 -8.63 -3.46 -5.51
CA TRP A 119 -8.98 -4.82 -5.14
C TRP A 119 -9.64 -5.50 -6.32
N LYS A 120 -9.07 -6.61 -6.79
CA LYS A 120 -9.59 -7.36 -7.94
C LYS A 120 -9.20 -8.83 -7.84
N ASN A 121 -10.16 -9.74 -8.07
CA ASN A 121 -9.93 -11.18 -8.01
C ASN A 121 -9.27 -11.66 -6.70
N ASN A 122 -9.62 -11.04 -5.57
CA ASN A 122 -9.02 -11.28 -4.26
C ASN A 122 -7.53 -10.92 -4.15
N GLU A 123 -7.05 -9.99 -4.96
CA GLU A 123 -5.68 -9.50 -4.95
C GLU A 123 -5.66 -7.97 -5.00
N ILE A 124 -4.62 -7.35 -4.42
CA ILE A 124 -4.32 -5.94 -4.66
C ILE A 124 -3.55 -5.82 -5.96
N VAL A 125 -4.07 -5.02 -6.88
CA VAL A 125 -3.48 -4.75 -8.20
C VAL A 125 -3.10 -3.28 -8.29
N PHE A 126 -1.86 -3.02 -8.69
CA PHE A 126 -1.36 -1.69 -9.03
C PHE A 126 -1.83 -1.34 -10.44
N GLN A 127 -2.64 -0.30 -10.55
CA GLN A 127 -3.15 0.22 -11.83
C GLN A 127 -2.56 1.61 -12.08
N ASP A 128 -1.86 1.77 -13.20
CA ASP A 128 -1.54 3.09 -13.73
C ASP A 128 -2.84 3.81 -14.14
N PHE A 129 -3.28 4.76 -13.34
CA PHE A 129 -4.12 5.82 -13.89
C PHE A 129 -3.16 6.70 -14.70
N LYS A 130 -3.42 6.81 -16.02
CA LYS A 130 -2.61 7.53 -17.01
C LYS A 130 -1.83 8.72 -16.42
N PRO A 131 -0.58 8.98 -16.88
CA PRO A 131 0.10 10.23 -16.58
C PRO A 131 -0.83 11.39 -16.97
N HIS A 132 -0.87 12.43 -16.14
CA HIS A 132 -1.50 13.71 -16.49
C HIS A 132 -1.05 14.09 -17.91
N GLU A 133 -2.00 14.40 -18.79
CA GLU A 133 -1.80 14.71 -20.21
C GLU A 133 -1.09 16.06 -20.45
N ASP A 134 -0.06 16.39 -19.67
CA ASP A 134 0.62 17.69 -19.72
C ASP A 134 2.16 17.56 -19.85
N ASN A 135 2.68 16.61 -20.66
CA ASN A 135 3.91 16.82 -21.44
C ASN A 135 4.20 15.67 -22.43
N PRO A 136 4.01 15.86 -23.74
CA PRO A 136 4.25 14.81 -24.74
C PRO A 136 5.73 14.51 -25.05
N ASP A 137 6.69 15.26 -24.52
CA ASP A 137 8.08 15.24 -25.01
C ASP A 137 9.07 14.35 -24.22
N ASN A 138 8.62 13.50 -23.28
CA ASN A 138 9.56 12.75 -22.43
C ASN A 138 9.33 11.24 -22.35
N TRP A 139 8.61 10.65 -23.32
CA TRP A 139 8.31 9.22 -23.32
C TRP A 139 9.48 8.30 -23.68
N ASP A 140 10.55 8.81 -24.30
CA ASP A 140 11.63 7.98 -24.84
C ASP A 140 12.60 7.43 -23.78
N ASN A 141 12.49 7.83 -22.50
CA ASN A 141 13.45 7.45 -21.46
C ASN A 141 12.85 6.78 -20.21
N CYS A 142 11.56 6.44 -20.20
CA CYS A 142 10.99 5.69 -19.10
C CYS A 142 10.99 4.19 -19.48
N PRO A 143 11.80 3.33 -18.83
CA PRO A 143 11.72 1.89 -19.07
C PRO A 143 10.37 1.39 -18.52
N ARG A 144 9.33 1.48 -19.36
CA ARG A 144 8.04 0.82 -19.16
C ARG A 144 8.26 -0.67 -19.33
N ASN A 145 8.75 -1.34 -18.29
CA ASN A 145 8.43 -2.74 -18.09
C ASN A 145 7.00 -2.83 -17.55
N THR A 146 6.03 -2.56 -18.43
CA THR A 146 4.64 -2.96 -18.25
C THR A 146 4.53 -4.46 -18.52
N GLU A 147 5.16 -5.26 -17.66
CA GLU A 147 4.77 -6.65 -17.46
C GLU A 147 4.20 -6.73 -16.06
N TRP A 148 2.89 -6.92 -16.01
CA TRP A 148 2.10 -7.21 -14.81
C TRP A 148 2.88 -8.13 -13.86
N MET A 149 3.40 -7.58 -12.75
CA MET A 149 3.84 -8.42 -11.64
C MET A 149 2.58 -8.99 -10.97
N LYS A 150 2.07 -10.08 -11.56
CA LYS A 150 1.26 -11.03 -10.81
C LYS A 150 2.19 -11.62 -9.76
N ILE A 151 2.08 -11.16 -8.52
CA ILE A 151 2.63 -11.90 -7.38
C ILE A 151 1.83 -13.20 -7.34
N LYS A 152 2.39 -14.26 -7.93
CA LYS A 152 1.84 -15.60 -7.79
C LYS A 152 2.02 -15.98 -6.32
N ALA A 153 0.92 -16.06 -5.59
CA ALA A 153 0.87 -16.86 -4.38
C ALA A 153 1.28 -18.30 -4.74
N CYS A 154 2.37 -18.79 -4.13
CA CYS A 154 2.72 -20.21 -4.14
C CYS A 154 1.93 -20.93 -3.04
#